data_AF-A0A9P4DS44-F1
#
_entry.id   AF-A0A9P4DS44-F1
#
_cell.length_a   1.000
_cell.length_b   1.000
_cell.length_c   1.000
_cell.angle_alpha   90.00
_cell.angle_beta   90.00
_cell.angle_gamma   90.00
#
_symmetry.space_group_name_H-M   'P 1'
#
loop_
_entity.id
_entity.type
_entity.pdbx_description
1 polymer ?
#
loop_
_entity_poly.entity_id
_entity_poly.type
_entity_poly.pdbx_seq_one_letter_code
_entity_poly.pdbx_strand_id
1 'polypeptide(L)'
;MSLSSSRPSIIWELSGDPCATQEEALSGIKDDTEAFIICNRGNEFLQAACNDPESYHCEISFVNGKNRELYIAPKDLDYSQLQDLFSRYAAGEDLSRLKREWTLDVDKTGHITAIIIILAFIAILAAVIVQSMN
;
A
#
# COMPACT_ATOMS: atom_id res chain seq x y z
N MET A 1 16.10 1.79 35.31
CA MET A 1 16.37 0.99 34.09
C MET A 1 15.95 1.84 32.91
N SER A 2 16.93 2.30 32.11
CA SER A 2 16.68 3.03 30.87
C SER A 2 16.16 2.03 29.84
N LEU A 3 14.86 2.07 29.54
CA LEU A 3 14.33 1.43 28.33
C LEU A 3 14.89 2.23 27.17
N SER A 4 16.02 1.78 26.61
CA SER A 4 16.45 2.21 25.30
C SER A 4 15.37 1.78 24.32
N SER A 5 14.38 2.65 24.09
CA SER A 5 13.48 2.55 22.95
C SER A 5 14.33 2.81 21.71
N SER A 6 15.10 1.81 21.30
CA SER A 6 15.75 1.81 19.99
C SER A 6 14.62 1.95 18.98
N ARG A 7 14.60 3.05 18.23
CA ARG A 7 13.67 3.20 17.11
C ARG A 7 13.76 1.94 16.23
N PRO A 8 12.64 1.44 15.71
CA PRO A 8 12.66 0.29 14.81
C PRO A 8 13.66 0.55 13.68
N SER A 9 14.44 -0.46 13.32
CA SER A 9 15.35 -0.37 12.18
C SER A 9 14.55 -0.07 10.91
N ILE A 10 15.10 0.80 10.06
CA ILE A 10 14.56 1.08 8.74
C ILE A 10 15.21 0.13 7.74
N ILE A 11 14.40 -0.45 6.86
CA ILE A 11 14.86 -1.23 5.71
C ILE A 11 14.29 -0.57 4.46
N TRP A 12 15.15 -0.33 3.48
CA TRP A 12 14.80 0.23 2.18
C TRP A 12 14.87 -0.88 1.14
N GLU A 13 13.89 -0.92 0.25
CA GLU A 13 13.82 -1.85 -0.88
C GLU A 13 13.43 -1.09 -2.13
N LEU A 14 14.06 -1.43 -3.27
CA LEU A 14 13.71 -0.99 -4.62
C LEU A 14 13.41 -2.24 -5.44
N SER A 15 12.18 -2.36 -5.93
CA SER A 15 11.70 -3.50 -6.73
C SER A 15 11.92 -4.86 -6.04
N GLY A 16 11.91 -4.87 -4.70
CA GLY A 16 12.15 -6.05 -3.86
C GLY A 16 13.62 -6.31 -3.50
N ASP A 17 14.57 -5.57 -4.07
CA ASP A 17 15.98 -5.66 -3.73
C ASP A 17 16.32 -4.67 -2.60
N PRO A 18 17.08 -5.09 -1.56
CA PRO A 18 17.44 -4.22 -0.45
C PRO A 18 18.41 -3.12 -0.89
N CYS A 19 18.10 -1.89 -0.51
CA CYS A 19 18.97 -0.72 -0.70
C CYS A 19 19.76 -0.40 0.58
N ALA A 20 21.00 0.05 0.42
CA ALA A 20 21.85 0.46 1.53
C ALA A 20 21.43 1.82 2.10
N THR A 21 20.86 2.70 1.28
CA THR A 21 20.44 4.04 1.69
C THR A 21 19.08 4.46 1.13
N GLN A 22 18.51 5.51 1.74
CA GLN A 22 17.30 6.16 1.25
C GLN A 22 17.51 6.76 -0.15
N GLU A 23 18.67 7.37 -0.39
CA GLU A 23 18.99 8.01 -1.66
C GLU A 23 19.07 7.00 -2.81
N GLU A 24 19.61 5.81 -2.55
CA GLU A 24 19.64 4.71 -3.52
C GLU A 24 18.22 4.30 -3.93
N ALA A 25 17.33 4.05 -2.96
CA ALA A 25 15.95 3.68 -3.24
C ALA A 25 15.17 4.79 -3.99
N LEU A 26 15.24 6.04 -3.49
CA LEU A 26 14.50 7.16 -4.08
C LEU A 26 15.03 7.57 -5.47
N SER A 27 16.34 7.45 -5.71
CA SER A 27 16.87 7.72 -7.05
C SER A 27 16.49 6.63 -8.04
N GLY A 28 16.43 5.37 -7.61
CA GLY A 28 16.10 4.25 -8.48
C GLY A 28 14.68 4.27 -9.05
N ILE A 29 13.69 4.75 -8.28
CA ILE A 29 12.29 4.82 -8.77
C ILE A 29 12.06 5.94 -9.79
N LYS A 30 12.96 6.94 -9.85
CA LYS A 30 12.77 8.12 -10.70
C LYS A 30 12.84 7.82 -12.20
N ASP A 31 13.67 6.85 -12.57
CA ASP A 31 14.03 6.60 -13.96
C ASP A 31 13.34 5.34 -14.53
N ASP A 32 12.51 4.67 -13.72
CA ASP A 32 11.89 3.39 -14.07
C ASP A 32 10.41 3.34 -13.69
N THR A 33 9.54 3.23 -14.70
CA THR A 33 8.08 3.14 -14.54
C THR A 33 7.59 1.77 -14.08
N GLU A 34 8.46 0.76 -14.02
CA GLU A 34 8.13 -0.56 -13.45
C GLU A 34 8.63 -0.70 -12.00
N ALA A 35 9.38 0.28 -11.50
CA ALA A 35 9.95 0.23 -10.16
C ALA A 35 8.95 0.63 -9.06
N PHE A 36 9.14 0.03 -7.89
CA PHE A 36 8.47 0.42 -6.65
C PHE A 36 9.47 0.48 -5.51
N ILE A 37 9.21 1.33 -4.52
CA ILE A 37 10.02 1.43 -3.31
C ILE A 37 9.21 1.02 -2.09
N ILE A 38 9.87 0.39 -1.13
CA ILE A 38 9.29 0.08 0.18
C ILE A 38 10.26 0.58 1.26
N CYS A 39 9.74 1.36 2.20
CA CYS A 39 10.41 1.73 3.43
C CYS A 39 9.71 1.03 4.60
N ASN A 40 10.35 -0.02 5.12
CA ASN A 40 9.85 -0.79 6.25
C ASN A 40 10.36 -0.19 7.57
N ARG A 41 9.47 -0.07 8.57
CA ARG A 41 9.79 0.38 9.92
C ARG A 41 9.08 -0.50 10.95
N GLY A 42 9.75 -1.56 11.39
CA GLY A 42 9.14 -2.56 12.26
C GLY A 42 8.02 -3.32 11.54
N ASN A 43 6.78 -3.15 11.99
CA ASN A 43 5.61 -3.82 11.41
C ASN A 43 4.78 -2.92 10.47
N GLU A 44 5.23 -1.68 10.27
CA GLU A 44 4.65 -0.68 9.36
C GLU A 44 5.53 -0.52 8.13
N PHE A 45 4.95 -0.06 7.03
CA PHE A 45 5.66 0.30 5.82
C PHE A 45 5.03 1.51 5.13
N LEU A 46 5.85 2.23 4.38
CA LEU A 46 5.43 3.19 3.38
C LEU A 46 5.96 2.70 2.02
N GLN A 47 5.11 2.64 1.01
CA GLN A 47 5.50 2.21 -0.32
C GLN A 47 5.01 3.15 -1.41
N ALA A 48 5.69 3.14 -2.54
CA ALA A 48 5.24 3.84 -3.73
C ALA A 48 5.63 3.09 -5.00
N ALA A 49 4.79 3.19 -6.03
CA ALA A 49 5.06 2.68 -7.37
C ALA A 49 5.04 3.84 -8.36
N CYS A 50 5.96 3.82 -9.32
CA CYS A 50 5.96 4.78 -10.42
C CYS A 50 4.84 4.43 -11.39
N ASN A 51 3.87 5.32 -11.59
CA ASN A 51 2.85 5.15 -12.63
C ASN A 51 3.31 5.80 -13.94
N ASP A 52 3.96 6.96 -13.82
CA ASP A 52 4.57 7.71 -14.91
C ASP A 52 5.71 8.61 -14.35
N PRO A 53 6.57 9.21 -15.21
CA PRO A 53 7.74 9.97 -14.76
C PRO A 53 7.46 11.18 -13.84
N GLU A 54 6.21 11.64 -13.77
CA GLU A 54 5.79 12.80 -12.99
C GLU A 54 4.85 12.44 -11.83
N SER A 55 4.40 11.19 -11.72
CA SER A 55 3.38 10.77 -10.76
C SER A 55 3.63 9.39 -10.12
N TYR A 56 3.50 9.35 -8.79
CA TYR A 56 3.75 8.17 -7.97
C TYR A 56 2.51 7.81 -7.15
N HIS A 57 2.03 6.58 -7.32
CA HIS A 57 1.01 6.00 -6.45
C HIS A 57 1.64 5.65 -5.11
N CYS A 58 1.03 6.07 -4.00
CA CYS A 58 1.62 5.90 -2.67
C CYS A 58 0.65 5.30 -1.66
N GLU A 59 1.17 4.39 -0.84
CA GLU A 59 0.41 3.66 0.16
C GLU A 59 1.20 3.57 1.48
N ILE A 60 0.50 3.68 2.59
CA ILE A 60 1.08 3.58 3.93
C ILE A 60 0.31 2.58 4.77
N SER A 61 1.01 1.71 5.48
CA SER A 61 0.42 0.82 6.47
C SER A 61 0.60 1.34 7.88
N PHE A 62 -0.45 1.23 8.67
CA PHE A 62 -0.43 1.49 10.10
C PHE A 62 -0.81 0.22 10.87
N VAL A 63 -0.10 -0.03 11.98
CA VAL A 63 -0.46 -1.10 12.89
C VAL A 63 -1.63 -0.64 13.78
N ASN A 64 -2.72 -1.42 13.79
CA ASN A 64 -3.86 -1.22 14.68
C ASN A 64 -4.16 -2.50 15.47
N GLY A 65 -3.53 -2.63 16.65
CA GLY A 65 -3.62 -3.83 17.47
C GLY A 65 -3.00 -5.04 16.78
N LYS A 66 -3.82 -6.05 16.45
CA LYS A 66 -3.39 -7.24 15.68
C LYS A 66 -3.56 -7.09 14.17
N ASN A 67 -4.27 -6.05 13.73
CA ASN A 67 -4.58 -5.82 12.33
C ASN A 67 -3.62 -4.79 11.74
N ARG A 68 -3.45 -4.83 10.42
CA ARG A 68 -2.80 -3.76 9.65
C ARG A 68 -3.85 -3.06 8.81
N GLU A 69 -3.80 -1.75 8.80
CA GLU A 69 -4.64 -0.90 7.96
C GLU A 69 -3.75 -0.34 6.85
N LEU A 70 -4.14 -0.53 5.60
CA LEU A 70 -3.46 0.05 4.44
C LEU A 70 -4.24 1.27 3.97
N TYR A 71 -3.56 2.40 3.79
CA TYR A 71 -4.16 3.64 3.31
C TYR A 71 -3.51 4.06 2.00
N ILE A 72 -4.32 4.51 1.06
CA ILE A 72 -3.92 4.91 -0.29
C ILE A 72 -4.06 6.43 -0.44
N ALA A 73 -3.04 7.08 -1.00
CA ALA A 73 -3.06 8.51 -1.28
C ALA A 73 -4.27 8.89 -2.16
N PRO A 74 -4.94 10.03 -1.90
CA PRO A 74 -6.12 10.43 -2.66
C PRO A 74 -5.81 10.84 -4.11
N LYS A 75 -4.53 11.11 -4.40
CA LYS A 75 -3.98 11.40 -5.72
C LYS A 75 -2.52 10.97 -5.75
N ASP A 76 -2.01 10.77 -6.95
CA ASP A 76 -0.59 10.53 -7.16
C ASP A 76 0.23 11.74 -6.67
N LEU A 77 1.37 11.43 -6.07
CA LEU A 77 2.31 12.41 -5.53
C LEU A 77 3.33 12.76 -6.61
N ASP A 78 3.78 14.01 -6.64
CA ASP A 78 5.00 14.35 -7.38
C ASP A 78 6.26 13.86 -6.63
N TYR A 79 7.40 13.84 -7.32
CA TYR A 79 8.66 13.34 -6.74
C TYR A 79 9.10 14.13 -5.48
N SER A 80 8.83 15.43 -5.41
CA SER A 80 9.18 16.26 -4.25
C SER A 80 8.32 15.90 -3.04
N GLN A 81 7.03 15.70 -3.25
CA GLN A 81 6.09 15.25 -2.21
C GLN A 81 6.43 13.84 -1.74
N LEU A 82 6.79 12.95 -2.67
CA LEU A 82 7.23 11.58 -2.36
C LEU A 82 8.47 11.61 -1.46
N GLN A 83 9.50 12.36 -1.86
CA GLN A 83 10.75 12.47 -1.11
C GLN A 83 10.54 13.03 0.31
N ASP A 84 9.72 14.08 0.46
CA ASP A 84 9.37 14.64 1.78
C ASP A 84 8.68 13.58 2.66
N LEU A 85 7.69 12.90 2.12
CA LEU A 85 6.91 11.90 2.85
C LEU A 85 7.78 10.74 3.34
N PHE A 86 8.63 10.19 2.46
CA PHE A 86 9.54 9.10 2.80
C PHE A 86 10.59 9.53 3.84
N SER A 87 11.11 10.76 3.74
CA SER A 87 12.06 11.29 4.71
C SER A 87 11.43 11.43 6.10
N ARG A 88 10.21 11.96 6.18
CA ARG A 88 9.47 12.13 7.44
C ARG A 88 9.10 10.78 8.07
N TYR A 89 8.67 9.83 7.24
CA TYR A 89 8.39 8.46 7.68
C TYR A 89 9.63 7.78 8.27
N ALA A 90 10.77 7.83 7.56
CA ALA A 90 12.04 7.27 8.02
C ALA A 90 12.57 7.97 9.28
N ALA A 91 12.34 9.28 9.42
CA ALA A 91 12.71 10.06 10.59
C ALA A 91 11.91 9.72 11.86
N GLY A 92 10.85 8.93 11.75
CA GLY A 92 10.00 8.56 12.88
C GLY A 92 8.84 9.52 13.14
N GLU A 93 8.47 10.36 12.17
CA GLU A 93 7.34 11.29 12.35
C GLU A 93 6.01 10.54 12.52
N ASP A 94 5.11 11.10 13.32
CA ASP A 94 3.73 10.63 13.45
C ASP A 94 2.90 11.08 12.24
N LEU A 95 2.65 10.14 11.34
CA LEU A 95 1.84 10.34 10.13
C LEU A 95 0.37 9.93 10.31
N SER A 96 -0.11 9.72 11.54
CA SER A 96 -1.50 9.31 11.82
C SER A 96 -2.56 10.24 11.24
N ARG A 97 -2.22 11.52 10.98
CA ARG A 97 -3.08 12.47 10.27
C ARG A 97 -3.52 11.95 8.89
N LEU A 98 -2.66 11.20 8.19
CA LEU A 98 -2.96 10.64 6.87
C LEU A 98 -4.17 9.71 6.90
N LYS A 99 -4.48 9.06 8.04
CA LYS A 99 -5.69 8.23 8.18
C LYS A 99 -7.00 8.97 7.90
N ARG A 100 -7.02 10.30 8.01
CA ARG A 100 -8.18 11.15 7.69
C ARG A 100 -8.15 11.71 6.26
N GLU A 101 -6.97 11.77 5.65
CA GLU A 101 -6.76 12.39 4.34
C GLU A 101 -6.71 11.35 3.23
N TRP A 102 -6.30 10.13 3.55
CA TRP A 102 -6.08 9.02 2.63
C TRP A 102 -7.22 8.01 2.75
N THR A 103 -7.43 7.26 1.68
CA THR A 103 -8.52 6.28 1.61
C THR A 103 -8.06 4.98 2.23
N LEU A 104 -8.81 4.45 3.20
CA LEU A 104 -8.56 3.10 3.72
C LEU A 104 -8.80 2.07 2.60
N ASP A 105 -7.79 1.28 2.27
CA ASP A 105 -7.95 0.16 1.35
C ASP A 105 -8.65 -0.98 2.07
N VAL A 106 -9.97 -1.03 1.91
CA VAL A 106 -10.81 -2.10 2.43
C VAL A 106 -10.70 -3.25 1.44
N ASP A 107 -9.70 -4.10 1.65
CA ASP A 107 -9.40 -5.34 0.92
C ASP A 107 -10.49 -5.76 -0.09
N LYS A 108 -10.22 -5.58 -1.38
CA LYS A 108 -11.13 -5.91 -2.51
C LYS A 108 -11.53 -7.39 -2.55
N THR A 109 -10.87 -8.25 -1.76
CA THR A 109 -11.16 -9.68 -1.64
C THR A 109 -12.63 -9.94 -1.25
N GLY A 110 -13.23 -9.09 -0.41
CA GLY A 110 -14.65 -9.20 -0.05
C GLY A 110 -15.60 -8.97 -1.23
N HIS A 111 -15.29 -7.98 -2.08
CA HIS A 111 -16.09 -7.64 -3.25
C HIS A 111 -16.00 -8.72 -4.35
N ILE A 112 -14.82 -9.25 -4.61
CA ILE A 112 -14.62 -10.31 -5.60
C ILE A 112 -15.35 -11.59 -5.15
N THR A 113 -15.24 -11.96 -3.88
CA THR A 113 -15.93 -13.13 -3.32
C THR A 113 -17.45 -12.98 -3.42
N ALA A 114 -17.99 -11.80 -3.12
CA ALA A 114 -19.42 -11.53 -3.25
C ALA A 114 -19.91 -11.61 -4.71
N ILE A 115 -19.15 -11.06 -5.66
CA ILE A 115 -19.48 -11.12 -7.09
C ILE A 115 -19.51 -12.58 -7.59
N ILE A 116 -18.53 -13.40 -7.21
CA ILE A 116 -18.49 -14.83 -7.57
C ILE A 116 -19.73 -15.57 -7.04
N ILE A 117 -20.12 -15.32 -5.78
CA ILE A 117 -21.31 -15.93 -5.18
C ILE A 117 -22.57 -15.52 -5.95
N ILE A 118 -22.75 -14.23 -6.26
CA ILE A 118 -23.92 -13.73 -7.00
C ILE A 118 -24.00 -14.39 -8.39
N LEU A 119 -22.88 -14.49 -9.11
CA LEU A 119 -22.84 -15.14 -10.42
C LEU A 119 -23.21 -16.63 -10.33
N ALA A 120 -22.75 -17.34 -9.30
CA ALA A 120 -23.11 -18.73 -9.07
C ALA A 120 -24.61 -18.90 -8.81
N PHE A 121 -25.23 -18.01 -8.02
CA PHE A 121 -26.68 -18.02 -7.81
C PHE A 121 -27.46 -17.78 -9.11
N ILE A 122 -27.04 -16.81 -9.92
CA ILE A 122 -27.68 -16.53 -11.22
C ILE A 122 -27.61 -17.75 -12.15
N ALA A 123 -26.46 -18.43 -12.21
CA ALA A 123 -26.29 -19.62 -13.03
C ALA A 123 -27.19 -20.79 -12.58
N ILE A 124 -27.31 -21.01 -11.26
CA ILE A 124 -28.21 -22.03 -10.69
C ILE A 124 -29.67 -21.71 -11.01
N LEU A 125 -30.09 -20.44 -10.82
CA LEU A 125 -31.44 -19.98 -11.16
C LEU A 125 -31.77 -20.20 -12.65
N ALA A 126 -30.84 -19.84 -13.54
CA ALA A 126 -31.00 -20.05 -14.98
C ALA A 126 -31.13 -21.54 -15.32
N ALA A 127 -30.31 -22.41 -14.71
CA ALA A 127 -30.39 -23.85 -14.92
C ALA A 127 -31.74 -24.44 -14.46
N VAL A 128 -32.25 -24.01 -13.30
CA VAL A 128 -33.57 -24.43 -12.79
C VAL A 128 -34.69 -23.97 -13.72
N ILE A 129 -34.64 -22.74 -14.22
CA ILE A 129 -35.63 -22.22 -15.16
C ILE A 129 -35.62 -23.06 -16.44
N VAL A 130 -34.44 -23.30 -17.03
CA VAL A 130 -34.30 -24.14 -18.24
C VAL A 130 -34.82 -25.55 -18.01
N GLN A 131 -34.51 -26.17 -16.87
CA GLN A 131 -35.03 -27.49 -16.50
C GLN A 131 -36.54 -27.52 -16.28
N SER A 132 -37.14 -26.42 -15.81
CA SER A 132 -38.60 -26.32 -15.61
C SER A 132 -39.38 -26.07 -16.91
N MET A 133 -38.69 -25.60 -17.96
CA MET A 133 -39.27 -25.31 -19.28
C MET A 133 -39.12 -26.48 -20.28
N ASN A 134 -38.33 -27.49 -19.94
CA ASN A 134 -38.13 -28.74 -20.70
C ASN A 134 -38.99 -29.86 -20.11
#